data_AF-A0A938V5B6-F1
#
_entry.id   AF-A0A938V5B6-F1
#
_cell.length_a   1.000
_cell.length_b   1.000
_cell.length_c   1.000
_cell.angle_alpha   90.00
_cell.angle_beta   90.00
_cell.angle_gamma   90.00
#
_symmetry.space_group_name_H-M   'P 1'
#
loop_
_entity.id
_entity.type
_entity.pdbx_description
1 polymer ?
#
loop_
_entity_poly.entity_id
_entity_poly.type
_entity_poly.pdbx_seq_one_letter_code
_entity_poly.pdbx_strand_id
1 'polypeptide(L)'
;MTERRPNCLSDLALEKLVAADGWEGPLGEPERTHLRECDRCARRLAEARSLEAEFADQVLPSTVAVVRAEFATLEAGTGTEAARGGDIGRYPGESGMLQRPKPLTPVSKRSLTELLRLPDWRRVVLFGAAAAACCLVLLIVRPTGNGPPVPGSSGPEDSYVGQRGAATMVVHVKRGDRVMPYEPGTALHPGDRLRIVPVAPERKHLLLLLRDAGGRVQILYPWAGSTSGPLPPPGEALPGSFGLDAVLGDEVLVGLASDAPVEAAPIAAWFERSADSLSPASAAPVTGADLVLVRYTKVKP
;
A
#
# COMPACT_ATOMS: atom_id res chain seq x y z
N MET A 1 6.29 -16.82 18.51
CA MET A 1 7.17 -17.95 18.15
C MET A 1 7.07 -18.99 19.25
N THR A 2 6.43 -20.12 19.01
CA THR A 2 6.33 -21.21 20.01
C THR A 2 7.67 -21.93 20.11
N GLU A 3 8.14 -22.15 21.33
CA GLU A 3 9.42 -22.82 21.59
C GLU A 3 9.45 -24.21 20.91
N ARG A 4 10.52 -24.45 20.15
CA ARG A 4 10.70 -25.70 19.39
C ARG A 4 11.22 -26.76 20.35
N ARG A 5 10.53 -27.90 20.44
CA ARG A 5 11.06 -29.05 21.21
C ARG A 5 12.36 -29.53 20.53
N PRO A 6 13.37 -29.92 21.32
CA PRO A 6 14.72 -30.23 20.81
C PRO A 6 14.76 -31.36 19.77
N ASN A 7 13.71 -32.18 19.67
CA ASN A 7 13.65 -33.31 18.75
C ASN A 7 12.69 -33.13 17.57
N CYS A 8 12.00 -31.99 17.43
CA CYS A 8 11.10 -31.79 16.27
C CYS A 8 11.89 -31.44 15.00
N LEU A 9 11.40 -31.90 13.84
CA LEU A 9 11.90 -31.45 12.53
C LEU A 9 11.86 -29.93 12.40
N SER A 10 12.80 -29.38 11.63
CA SER A 10 12.82 -27.95 11.32
C SER A 10 11.77 -27.64 10.28
N ASP A 11 11.34 -26.38 10.24
CA ASP A 11 10.38 -25.88 9.25
C ASP A 11 10.94 -26.12 7.83
N LEU A 12 12.23 -25.83 7.64
CA LEU A 12 12.93 -26.14 6.40
C LEU A 12 12.92 -27.64 6.04
N ALA A 13 13.00 -28.56 7.02
CA ALA A 13 12.91 -29.99 6.75
C ALA A 13 11.48 -30.40 6.35
N LEU A 14 10.45 -29.79 6.97
CA LEU A 14 9.05 -29.98 6.61
C LEU A 14 8.72 -29.41 5.22
N GLU A 15 9.26 -28.24 4.87
CA GLU A 15 9.10 -27.64 3.53
C GLU A 15 9.76 -28.50 2.45
N LYS A 16 10.96 -29.02 2.72
CA LYS A 16 11.63 -29.99 1.83
C LYS A 16 10.81 -31.27 1.66
N LEU A 17 10.10 -31.71 2.72
CA LEU A 17 9.20 -32.87 2.67
C LEU A 17 7.99 -32.63 1.76
N VAL A 18 7.44 -31.41 1.75
CA VAL A 18 6.32 -31.02 0.87
C VAL A 18 6.79 -30.95 -0.58
N ALA A 19 7.89 -30.24 -0.86
CA ALA A 19 8.43 -30.11 -2.21
C ALA A 19 8.96 -31.43 -2.83
N ALA A 20 9.32 -32.42 -2.00
CA ALA A 20 9.87 -33.70 -2.47
C ALA A 20 8.85 -34.62 -3.16
N ASP A 21 7.54 -34.33 -3.10
CA ASP A 21 6.53 -35.09 -3.86
C ASP A 21 6.75 -34.97 -5.40
N GLY A 22 7.68 -34.12 -5.87
CA GLY A 22 8.17 -34.07 -7.26
C GLY A 22 9.71 -34.05 -7.45
N TRP A 23 10.51 -34.18 -6.39
CA TRP A 23 11.99 -34.18 -6.46
C TRP A 23 12.53 -35.54 -6.00
N GLU A 24 13.33 -36.22 -6.83
CA GLU A 24 13.89 -37.57 -6.60
C GLU A 24 14.99 -37.63 -5.52
N GLY A 25 14.80 -36.94 -4.39
CA GLY A 25 15.62 -37.11 -3.20
C GLY A 25 14.92 -38.04 -2.22
N PRO A 26 15.38 -39.28 -2.00
CA PRO A 26 14.80 -40.11 -0.95
C PRO A 26 14.98 -39.40 0.38
N LEU A 27 13.88 -39.26 1.12
CA LEU A 27 13.93 -38.93 2.53
C LEU A 27 14.88 -39.91 3.23
N GLY A 28 15.60 -39.42 4.23
CA GLY A 28 16.19 -40.33 5.18
C GLY A 28 15.08 -41.12 5.90
N GLU A 29 15.35 -42.41 6.13
CA GLU A 29 14.54 -43.23 7.04
C GLU A 29 14.36 -42.59 8.45
N PRO A 30 15.32 -41.79 8.99
CA PRO A 30 15.13 -41.09 10.26
C PRO A 30 13.96 -40.09 10.27
N GLU A 31 13.79 -39.30 9.21
CA GLU A 31 12.72 -38.30 9.12
C GLU A 31 11.35 -38.97 9.03
N ARG A 32 11.25 -40.07 8.26
CA ARG A 32 10.02 -40.88 8.15
C ARG A 32 9.67 -41.53 9.48
N THR A 33 10.67 -42.06 10.18
CA THR A 33 10.49 -42.65 11.51
C THR A 33 10.03 -41.59 12.52
N HIS A 34 10.66 -40.42 12.53
CA HIS A 34 10.24 -39.32 13.38
C HIS A 34 8.80 -38.86 13.11
N LEU A 35 8.38 -38.75 11.84
CA LEU A 35 7.01 -38.38 11.49
C LEU A 35 5.97 -39.40 11.99
N ARG A 36 6.32 -40.69 12.07
CA ARG A 36 5.46 -41.72 12.66
C ARG A 36 5.34 -41.59 14.18
N GLU A 37 6.37 -41.07 14.85
CA GLU A 37 6.43 -41.00 16.32
C GLU A 37 6.05 -39.62 16.88
N CYS A 38 6.02 -38.57 16.07
CA CYS A 38 5.79 -37.19 16.51
C CYS A 38 4.54 -36.56 15.89
N ASP A 39 3.41 -36.62 16.62
CA ASP A 39 2.11 -36.03 16.21
C ASP A 39 2.19 -34.54 15.84
N ARG A 40 3.08 -33.78 16.48
CA ARG A 40 3.27 -32.35 16.17
C ARG A 40 3.86 -32.18 14.77
N CYS A 41 4.91 -32.91 14.43
CA CYS A 41 5.53 -32.84 13.10
C CYS A 41 4.60 -33.40 12.03
N ALA A 42 3.87 -34.48 12.33
CA ALA A 42 2.86 -35.04 11.42
C ALA A 42 1.75 -34.03 11.08
N ARG A 43 1.17 -33.36 12.09
CA ARG A 43 0.14 -32.32 11.86
C ARG A 43 0.66 -31.14 11.06
N ARG A 44 1.86 -30.65 11.35
CA ARG A 44 2.48 -29.54 10.60
C ARG A 44 2.73 -29.91 9.14
N LEU A 45 3.17 -31.14 8.87
CA LEU A 45 3.34 -31.62 7.50
C LEU A 45 1.99 -31.71 6.77
N ALA A 46 0.94 -32.19 7.44
CA ALA A 46 -0.41 -32.25 6.86
C ALA A 46 -0.97 -30.84 6.57
N GLU A 47 -0.78 -29.89 7.48
CA GLU A 47 -1.15 -28.48 7.28
C GLU A 47 -0.41 -27.87 6.08
N ALA A 48 0.91 -28.07 5.99
CA ALA A 48 1.70 -27.58 4.86
C ALA A 48 1.26 -28.17 3.52
N ARG A 49 0.94 -29.47 3.46
CA ARG A 49 0.36 -30.13 2.28
C ARG A 49 -1.03 -29.61 1.91
N SER A 50 -1.86 -29.30 2.91
CA SER A 50 -3.18 -28.69 2.65
C SER A 50 -3.05 -27.31 2.03
N LEU A 51 -2.09 -26.50 2.49
CA LEU A 51 -1.82 -25.18 1.93
C LEU A 51 -1.25 -25.26 0.50
N GLU A 52 -0.39 -26.23 0.22
CA GLU A 52 0.11 -26.48 -1.14
C GLU A 52 -1.04 -26.87 -2.08
N ALA A 53 -1.93 -27.77 -1.65
CA ALA A 53 -3.10 -28.16 -2.42
C ALA A 53 -4.04 -26.97 -2.69
N GLU A 54 -4.30 -26.14 -1.68
CA GLU A 54 -5.11 -24.92 -1.83
C GLU A 54 -4.48 -23.94 -2.82
N PHE A 55 -3.17 -23.73 -2.72
CA PHE A 55 -2.42 -22.87 -3.65
C PHE A 55 -2.48 -23.41 -5.08
N ALA A 56 -2.32 -24.72 -5.24
CA ALA A 56 -2.37 -25.38 -6.54
C ALA A 56 -3.75 -25.26 -7.20
N ASP A 57 -4.82 -25.29 -6.40
CA ASP A 57 -6.20 -25.23 -6.91
C ASP A 57 -6.67 -23.79 -7.17
N GLN A 58 -6.34 -22.85 -6.28
CA GLN A 58 -6.87 -21.48 -6.35
C GLN A 58 -5.92 -20.50 -7.05
N VAL A 59 -4.60 -20.62 -6.87
CA VAL A 59 -3.63 -19.60 -7.29
C VAL A 59 -2.91 -19.96 -8.57
N LEU A 60 -2.51 -21.24 -8.74
CA LEU A 60 -1.78 -21.65 -9.94
C LEU A 60 -2.55 -21.44 -11.25
N PRO A 61 -3.86 -21.76 -11.37
CA PRO A 61 -4.55 -21.64 -12.65
C PRO A 61 -4.57 -20.21 -13.20
N SER A 62 -4.80 -19.22 -12.33
CA SER A 62 -4.81 -17.81 -12.71
C SER A 62 -3.39 -17.31 -13.03
N THR A 63 -2.41 -17.68 -12.20
CA THR A 63 -1.02 -17.26 -12.38
C THR A 63 -0.39 -17.85 -13.64
N VAL A 64 -0.58 -19.15 -13.89
CA VAL A 64 -0.07 -19.84 -15.08
C VAL A 64 -0.69 -19.27 -16.35
N ALA A 65 -1.98 -18.89 -16.33
CA ALA A 65 -2.62 -18.26 -17.47
C ALA A 65 -1.99 -16.88 -17.79
N VAL A 66 -1.74 -16.04 -16.77
CA VAL A 66 -1.09 -14.74 -16.93
C VAL A 66 0.33 -14.90 -17.47
N VAL A 67 1.13 -15.80 -16.86
CA VAL A 67 2.52 -16.04 -17.30
C VAL A 67 2.54 -16.56 -18.74
N ARG A 68 1.67 -17.51 -19.12
CA ARG A 68 1.59 -17.98 -20.51
C ARG A 68 1.22 -16.87 -21.48
N ALA A 69 0.30 -15.99 -21.10
CA ALA A 69 -0.08 -14.85 -21.93
C ALA A 69 1.11 -13.89 -22.14
N GLU A 70 1.87 -13.58 -21.09
CA GLU A 70 3.08 -12.76 -21.22
C GLU A 70 4.14 -13.42 -22.11
N PHE A 71 4.42 -14.71 -21.92
CA PHE A 71 5.36 -15.43 -22.79
C PHE A 71 4.92 -15.41 -24.26
N ALA A 72 3.62 -15.61 -24.54
CA ALA A 72 3.09 -15.53 -25.90
C ALA A 72 3.26 -14.13 -26.52
N THR A 73 3.12 -13.06 -25.74
CA THR A 73 3.37 -11.69 -26.23
C THR A 73 4.85 -11.43 -26.55
N LEU A 74 5.77 -11.98 -25.75
CA LEU A 74 7.21 -11.88 -26.00
C LEU A 74 7.62 -12.66 -27.26
N GLU A 75 7.07 -13.86 -27.45
CA GLU A 75 7.30 -14.66 -28.66
C GLU A 75 6.74 -13.95 -29.91
N ALA A 76 5.58 -13.32 -29.82
CA ALA A 76 5.00 -12.56 -30.94
C ALA A 76 5.81 -11.28 -31.29
N GLY A 77 6.40 -10.62 -30.29
CA GLY A 77 7.19 -9.39 -30.49
C GLY A 77 8.57 -9.63 -31.09
N THR A 78 9.19 -10.78 -30.83
CA THR A 78 10.54 -11.11 -31.34
C THR A 78 10.57 -11.44 -32.84
N GLY A 79 9.41 -11.74 -33.45
CA GLY A 79 9.31 -12.07 -34.88
C GLY A 79 9.41 -10.87 -35.84
N THR A 80 9.11 -9.65 -35.39
CA THR A 80 9.08 -8.46 -36.27
C THR A 80 10.39 -7.68 -36.31
N GLU A 81 11.30 -7.87 -35.34
CA GLU A 81 12.58 -7.15 -35.29
C GLU A 81 13.71 -7.88 -36.03
N ALA A 82 13.63 -9.21 -36.19
CA ALA A 82 14.62 -10.00 -36.92
C ALA A 82 14.66 -9.73 -38.45
N ALA A 83 13.65 -9.05 -39.00
CA ALA A 83 13.61 -8.69 -40.43
C ALA A 83 14.27 -7.33 -40.73
N ARG A 84 14.61 -6.52 -39.72
CA ARG A 84 15.53 -5.39 -39.91
C ARG A 84 16.93 -5.88 -39.58
N GLY A 85 17.65 -6.30 -40.61
CA GLY A 85 19.11 -6.44 -40.60
C GLY A 85 19.78 -5.08 -40.38
N GLY A 86 19.54 -4.48 -39.22
CA GLY A 86 20.18 -3.27 -38.74
C GLY A 86 21.53 -3.66 -38.20
N ASP A 87 22.53 -3.49 -39.05
CA ASP A 87 23.90 -3.13 -38.70
C ASP A 87 24.04 -2.81 -37.21
N ILE A 88 24.57 -3.76 -36.43
CA ILE A 88 25.09 -3.55 -35.07
C ILE A 88 26.34 -2.68 -35.23
N GLY A 89 26.09 -1.45 -35.68
CA GLY A 89 27.04 -0.40 -35.91
C GLY A 89 27.63 -0.01 -34.57
N ARG A 90 28.89 -0.40 -34.39
CA ARG A 90 29.99 0.52 -34.06
C ARG A 90 29.52 1.70 -33.20
N TYR A 91 29.61 1.54 -31.87
CA TYR A 91 29.49 2.64 -30.90
C TYR A 91 30.32 3.85 -31.38
N PRO A 92 29.69 4.94 -31.86
CA PRO A 92 30.42 6.13 -32.23
C PRO A 92 30.61 6.98 -30.97
N GLY A 93 31.88 7.19 -30.63
CA GLY A 93 32.34 8.47 -30.12
C GLY A 93 31.76 8.92 -28.79
N GLU A 94 32.50 8.57 -27.73
CA GLU A 94 32.71 9.40 -26.55
C GLU A 94 33.02 10.86 -26.95
N SER A 95 32.01 11.71 -27.11
CA SER A 95 32.19 13.16 -27.27
C SER A 95 30.88 13.93 -26.98
N GLY A 96 30.19 13.55 -25.91
CA GLY A 96 29.01 14.26 -25.41
C GLY A 96 29.36 15.06 -24.16
N MET A 97 29.82 16.30 -24.36
CA MET A 97 30.08 17.31 -23.33
C MET A 97 29.07 17.29 -22.18
N LEU A 98 29.57 17.04 -20.97
CA LEU A 98 28.94 17.44 -19.71
C LEU A 98 28.73 18.96 -19.73
N GLN A 99 27.51 19.40 -20.04
CA GLN A 99 27.11 20.79 -19.81
C GLN A 99 27.10 21.03 -18.31
N ARG A 100 28.09 21.79 -17.82
CA ARG A 100 28.16 22.24 -16.44
C ARG A 100 26.90 23.07 -16.11
N PRO A 101 26.24 22.83 -14.97
CA PRO A 101 25.12 23.64 -14.54
C PRO A 101 25.55 25.10 -14.34
N LYS A 102 24.69 26.02 -14.82
CA LYS A 102 24.86 27.47 -14.73
C LYS A 102 25.02 27.88 -13.24
N PRO A 103 26.02 28.69 -12.87
CA PRO A 103 26.19 29.14 -11.49
C PRO A 103 24.97 29.98 -11.06
N LEU A 104 24.38 29.61 -9.92
CA LEU A 104 23.32 30.38 -9.29
C LEU A 104 23.86 31.78 -8.93
N THR A 105 23.09 32.81 -9.28
CA THR A 105 23.42 34.20 -8.97
C THR A 105 23.45 34.41 -7.45
N PRO A 106 24.41 35.19 -6.93
CA PRO A 106 24.48 35.46 -5.50
C PRO A 106 23.25 36.27 -5.08
N VAL A 107 22.49 35.71 -4.13
CA VAL A 107 21.44 36.42 -3.41
C VAL A 107 22.06 37.62 -2.73
N SER A 108 21.58 38.82 -3.09
CA SER A 108 21.95 40.10 -2.51
C SER A 108 21.74 40.04 -0.99
N LYS A 109 22.84 39.88 -0.25
CA LYS A 109 22.89 40.03 1.20
C LYS A 109 22.72 41.52 1.51
N ARG A 110 21.48 42.04 1.42
CA ARG A 110 21.13 43.26 2.15
C ARG A 110 21.33 42.97 3.62
N SER A 111 22.41 43.55 4.12
CA SER A 111 22.99 43.30 5.43
C SER A 111 21.99 43.65 6.54
N LEU A 112 21.68 42.66 7.39
CA LEU A 112 20.89 42.79 8.63
C LEU A 112 21.36 43.92 9.55
N THR A 113 22.57 44.45 9.34
CA THR A 113 23.13 45.60 10.05
C THR A 113 22.41 46.92 9.78
N GLU A 114 21.66 47.08 8.67
CA GLU A 114 20.87 48.31 8.44
C GLU A 114 19.62 48.39 9.33
N LEU A 115 19.08 47.27 9.81
CA LEU A 115 17.93 47.26 10.71
C LEU A 115 18.26 47.68 12.15
N LEU A 116 19.54 47.79 12.50
CA LEU A 116 20.01 48.15 13.85
C LEU A 116 20.29 49.64 14.06
N ARG A 117 20.01 50.50 13.07
CA ARG A 117 20.17 51.97 13.16
C ARG A 117 18.85 52.75 13.31
N LEU A 118 17.77 52.09 13.70
CA LEU A 118 16.52 52.78 14.01
C LEU A 118 16.53 53.36 15.44
N PRO A 119 16.00 54.58 15.65
CA PRO A 119 15.90 55.23 16.96
C PRO A 119 15.04 54.42 17.94
N ASP A 120 15.38 54.45 19.22
CA ASP A 120 14.92 53.50 20.24
C ASP A 120 13.40 53.37 20.36
N TRP A 121 12.64 54.45 20.13
CA TRP A 121 11.17 54.41 20.19
C TRP A 121 10.54 53.55 19.08
N ARG A 122 11.17 53.45 17.90
CA ARG A 122 10.67 52.59 16.80
C ARG A 122 10.91 51.11 17.06
N ARG A 123 11.93 50.76 17.86
CA ARG A 123 12.17 49.37 18.28
C ARG A 123 11.06 48.90 19.21
N VAL A 124 10.65 49.73 20.17
CA VAL A 124 9.55 49.42 21.09
C VAL A 124 8.23 49.17 20.33
N VAL A 125 7.93 49.98 19.31
CA VAL A 125 6.72 49.80 18.48
C VAL A 125 6.79 48.52 17.63
N LEU A 126 7.94 48.23 17.01
CA LEU A 126 8.10 47.02 16.18
C LEU A 126 8.07 45.72 17.00
N PHE A 127 8.72 45.69 18.16
CA PHE A 127 8.67 44.53 19.05
C PHE A 127 7.28 44.36 19.70
N GLY A 128 6.60 45.45 20.03
CA GLY A 128 5.22 45.41 20.53
C GLY A 128 4.22 44.84 19.52
N ALA A 129 4.33 45.24 18.25
CA ALA A 129 3.46 44.74 17.18
C ALA A 129 3.70 43.25 16.88
N ALA A 130 4.96 42.81 16.89
CA ALA A 130 5.29 41.39 16.70
C ALA A 130 4.78 40.52 17.87
N ALA A 131 4.92 40.97 19.12
CA ALA A 131 4.41 40.27 20.28
C ALA A 131 2.87 40.16 20.27
N ALA A 132 2.17 41.24 19.90
CA ALA A 132 0.71 41.23 19.78
C ALA A 132 0.21 40.27 18.68
N ALA A 133 0.91 40.21 17.53
CA ALA A 133 0.59 39.28 16.46
C ALA A 133 0.83 37.82 16.87
N CYS A 134 1.92 37.51 17.58
CA CYS A 134 2.16 36.17 18.12
C CYS A 134 1.11 35.76 19.16
N CYS A 135 0.68 36.67 20.05
CA CYS A 135 -0.39 36.40 21.00
C CYS A 135 -1.74 36.14 20.30
N LEU A 136 -2.06 36.88 19.23
CA LEU A 136 -3.29 36.67 18.46
C LEU A 136 -3.27 35.31 17.74
N VAL A 137 -2.12 34.90 17.18
CA VAL A 137 -1.95 33.58 16.56
C VAL A 137 -2.05 32.46 17.61
N LEU A 138 -1.51 32.62 18.81
CA LEU A 138 -1.65 31.64 19.91
C LEU A 138 -3.08 31.53 20.45
N LEU A 139 -3.91 32.56 20.33
CA LEU A 139 -5.32 32.51 20.73
C LEU A 139 -6.21 31.85 19.67
N ILE A 140 -5.86 31.97 18.39
CA ILE A 140 -6.60 31.35 17.27
C ILE A 140 -6.16 29.90 17.06
N VAL A 141 -4.86 29.62 17.21
CA VAL A 141 -4.31 28.26 17.24
C VAL A 141 -4.42 27.75 18.67
N ARG A 142 -5.65 27.43 19.11
CA ARG A 142 -5.82 26.63 20.33
C ARG A 142 -5.09 25.30 20.11
N PRO A 143 -4.05 24.97 20.89
CA PRO A 143 -3.40 23.69 20.77
C PRO A 143 -4.41 22.62 21.18
N THR A 144 -4.96 21.91 20.20
CA THR A 144 -5.58 20.60 20.40
C THR A 144 -4.44 19.63 20.68
N GLY A 145 -3.93 19.66 21.91
CA GLY A 145 -2.76 18.88 22.28
C GLY A 145 -2.77 18.54 23.76
N ASN A 146 -3.02 17.25 24.01
CA ASN A 146 -2.33 16.48 25.03
C ASN A 146 -2.69 16.82 26.47
N GLY A 147 -3.75 16.16 26.96
CA GLY A 147 -3.83 15.84 28.37
C GLY A 147 -2.61 15.02 28.82
N PRO A 148 -2.26 15.05 30.11
CA PRO A 148 -1.10 14.33 30.65
C PRO A 148 -1.19 12.83 30.32
N PRO A 149 -0.07 12.16 30.01
CA PRO A 149 -0.07 10.73 29.82
C PRO A 149 -0.49 10.07 31.14
N VAL A 150 -1.67 9.44 31.17
CA VAL A 150 -2.09 8.60 32.28
C VAL A 150 -1.23 7.34 32.22
N PRO A 151 -0.35 7.09 33.19
CA PRO A 151 0.39 5.84 33.26
C PRO A 151 -0.56 4.81 33.85
N GLY A 152 -1.11 3.90 33.03
CA GLY A 152 -1.76 2.70 33.57
C GLY A 152 -2.95 2.07 32.84
N SER A 153 -3.37 2.50 31.64
CA SER A 153 -4.47 1.83 30.93
C SER A 153 -3.98 0.90 29.81
N SER A 154 -3.45 -0.25 30.19
CA SER A 154 -3.39 -1.43 29.32
C SER A 154 -4.72 -2.18 29.45
N GLY A 155 -5.71 -1.77 28.67
CA GLY A 155 -6.98 -2.46 28.47
C GLY A 155 -7.60 -1.96 27.17
N PRO A 156 -7.95 -2.83 26.20
CA PRO A 156 -8.48 -2.41 24.90
C PRO A 156 -9.99 -2.19 25.03
N GLU A 157 -10.36 -1.08 25.68
CA GLU A 157 -11.70 -0.52 25.55
C GLU A 157 -11.54 0.87 24.94
N ASP A 158 -11.26 0.87 23.63
CA ASP A 158 -11.42 2.06 22.81
C ASP A 158 -12.89 2.45 22.88
N SER A 159 -13.15 3.54 23.61
CA SER A 159 -14.40 4.30 23.55
C SER A 159 -14.62 4.70 22.09
N TYR A 160 -15.33 3.84 21.36
CA TYR A 160 -15.77 4.11 20.00
C TYR A 160 -16.82 5.21 20.08
N VAL A 161 -16.37 6.46 20.01
CA VAL A 161 -17.23 7.58 19.68
C VAL A 161 -17.72 7.32 18.26
N GLY A 162 -18.94 6.80 18.14
CA GLY A 162 -19.58 6.56 16.85
C GLY A 162 -19.68 7.86 16.08
N GLN A 163 -18.67 8.14 15.27
CA GLN A 163 -18.66 9.29 14.40
C GLN A 163 -19.73 9.02 13.34
N ARG A 164 -20.86 9.71 13.46
CA ARG A 164 -21.95 9.72 12.48
C ARG A 164 -21.47 10.52 11.27
N GLY A 165 -20.55 9.93 10.51
CA GLY A 165 -19.88 10.54 9.37
C GLY A 165 -20.01 9.67 8.13
N ALA A 166 -19.79 10.27 6.96
CA ALA A 166 -19.67 9.55 5.71
C ALA A 166 -18.59 8.45 5.81
N ALA A 167 -18.69 7.42 4.97
CA ALA A 167 -17.67 6.39 4.90
C ALA A 167 -16.27 7.01 4.69
N THR A 168 -15.28 6.47 5.39
CA THR A 168 -13.86 6.82 5.27
C THR A 168 -13.01 5.56 5.29
N MET A 169 -11.71 5.71 5.05
CA MET A 169 -10.75 4.61 5.08
C MET A 169 -9.47 5.07 5.75
N VAL A 170 -8.96 4.27 6.68
CA VAL A 170 -7.62 4.43 7.22
C VAL A 170 -6.69 3.49 6.48
N VAL A 171 -5.66 4.05 5.87
CA VAL A 171 -4.63 3.28 5.14
C VAL A 171 -3.38 3.23 6.01
N HIS A 172 -2.85 2.04 6.23
CA HIS A 172 -1.57 1.83 6.89
C HIS A 172 -0.56 1.33 5.86
N VAL A 173 0.64 1.89 5.89
CA VAL A 173 1.76 1.53 5.01
C VAL A 173 2.78 0.73 5.82
N LYS A 174 3.11 -0.46 5.36
CA LYS A 174 4.26 -1.22 5.85
C LYS A 174 5.44 -1.05 4.89
N ARG A 175 6.57 -0.59 5.43
CA ARG A 175 7.85 -0.43 4.73
C ARG A 175 8.96 -1.09 5.55
N GLY A 176 9.46 -2.24 5.07
CA GLY A 176 10.33 -3.10 5.87
C GLY A 176 9.64 -3.50 7.18
N ASP A 177 10.26 -3.17 8.31
CA ASP A 177 9.75 -3.47 9.67
C ASP A 177 8.87 -2.36 10.26
N ARG A 178 8.69 -1.24 9.55
CA ARG A 178 7.89 -0.10 10.04
C ARG A 178 6.48 -0.16 9.48
N VAL A 179 5.50 0.11 10.34
CA VAL A 179 4.10 0.35 9.95
C VAL A 179 3.73 1.77 10.38
N MET A 180 3.16 2.55 9.47
CA MET A 180 2.75 3.93 9.72
C MET A 180 1.40 4.21 9.06
N PRO A 181 0.58 5.12 9.61
CA PRO A 181 -0.59 5.60 8.88
C PRO A 181 -0.14 6.33 7.61
N TYR A 182 -0.90 6.19 6.53
CA TYR A 182 -0.75 6.99 5.33
C TYR A 182 -1.34 8.37 5.56
N GLU A 183 -0.54 9.40 5.31
CA GLU A 183 -1.00 10.79 5.26
C GLU A 183 -1.03 11.27 3.80
N PRO A 184 -2.07 12.01 3.36
CA PRO A 184 -2.11 12.56 2.01
C PRO A 184 -0.84 13.34 1.67
N GLY A 185 -0.23 13.01 0.52
CA GLY A 185 1.04 13.60 0.08
C GLY A 185 2.27 12.80 0.52
N THR A 186 2.12 11.76 1.33
CA THR A 186 3.21 10.81 1.63
C THR A 186 3.60 10.07 0.35
N ALA A 187 4.88 10.13 0.00
CA ALA A 187 5.40 9.38 -1.13
C ALA A 187 5.48 7.89 -0.80
N LEU A 188 4.86 7.08 -1.64
CA LEU A 188 4.90 5.62 -1.55
C LEU A 188 5.94 5.07 -2.52
N HIS A 189 6.48 3.90 -2.21
CA HIS A 189 7.52 3.25 -3.03
C HIS A 189 7.06 1.85 -3.45
N PRO A 190 7.58 1.34 -4.58
CA PRO A 190 7.47 -0.09 -4.90
C PRO A 190 7.91 -0.96 -3.71
N GLY A 191 7.14 -2.02 -3.44
CA GLY A 191 7.37 -2.93 -2.32
C GLY A 191 6.75 -2.51 -0.99
N ASP A 192 6.27 -1.27 -0.85
CA ASP A 192 5.40 -0.91 0.27
C ASP A 192 4.15 -1.80 0.26
N ARG A 193 3.62 -2.13 1.43
CA ARG A 193 2.37 -2.90 1.55
C ARG A 193 1.30 -2.06 2.23
N LEU A 194 0.13 -1.99 1.62
CA LEU A 194 -1.01 -1.24 2.12
C LEU A 194 -1.98 -2.17 2.86
N ARG A 195 -2.40 -1.74 4.05
CA ARG A 195 -3.44 -2.39 4.86
C ARG A 195 -4.55 -1.38 5.11
N ILE A 196 -5.78 -1.77 4.76
CA ILE A 196 -6.93 -0.87 4.76
C ILE A 196 -7.85 -1.22 5.92
N VAL A 197 -8.26 -0.21 6.68
CA VAL A 197 -9.29 -0.30 7.71
C VAL A 197 -10.45 0.58 7.26
N PRO A 198 -11.55 -0.01 6.73
CA PRO A 198 -12.71 0.76 6.33
C PRO A 198 -13.46 1.26 7.56
N VAL A 199 -13.97 2.48 7.49
CA VAL A 199 -14.82 3.09 8.51
C VAL A 199 -16.08 3.57 7.81
N ALA A 200 -17.07 2.68 7.69
CA ALA A 200 -18.32 2.94 6.99
C ALA A 200 -19.49 2.61 7.92
N PRO A 201 -19.83 3.51 8.86
CA PRO A 201 -20.95 3.26 9.77
C PRO A 201 -22.23 3.05 8.94
N GLU A 202 -23.09 2.13 9.40
CA GLU A 202 -24.39 1.79 8.77
C GLU A 202 -24.32 1.00 7.45
N ARG A 203 -23.14 0.85 6.82
CA ARG A 203 -22.97 0.06 5.59
C ARG A 203 -22.67 -1.41 5.91
N LYS A 204 -22.98 -2.30 4.96
CA LYS A 204 -22.82 -3.76 5.13
C LYS A 204 -21.83 -4.38 4.17
N HIS A 205 -21.59 -3.74 3.03
CA HIS A 205 -20.74 -4.27 1.97
C HIS A 205 -19.70 -3.24 1.54
N LEU A 206 -18.58 -3.73 1.03
CA LEU A 206 -17.49 -2.94 0.47
C LEU A 206 -16.98 -3.56 -0.82
N LEU A 207 -16.79 -2.71 -1.83
CA LEU A 207 -15.98 -3.01 -3.00
C LEU A 207 -14.76 -2.08 -2.99
N LEU A 208 -13.55 -2.63 -2.99
CA LEU A 208 -12.31 -1.86 -3.05
C LEU A 208 -11.65 -2.05 -4.42
N LEU A 209 -11.42 -0.95 -5.13
CA LEU A 209 -10.78 -0.93 -6.44
C LEU A 209 -9.52 -0.05 -6.42
N LEU A 210 -8.51 -0.44 -7.17
CA LEU A 210 -7.29 0.34 -7.42
C LEU A 210 -7.17 0.58 -8.91
N ARG A 211 -6.83 1.80 -9.31
CA ARG A 211 -6.31 2.12 -10.64
C ARG A 211 -4.84 2.48 -10.50
N ASP A 212 -3.98 1.72 -11.14
CA ASP A 212 -2.54 1.98 -11.16
C ASP A 212 -2.18 3.13 -12.13
N ALA A 213 -0.92 3.53 -12.12
CA ALA A 213 -0.40 4.57 -12.99
C ALA A 213 -0.41 4.18 -14.49
N GLY A 214 -0.52 2.88 -14.80
CA GLY A 214 -0.74 2.37 -16.15
C GLY A 214 -2.20 2.42 -16.60
N GLY A 215 -3.11 2.85 -15.72
CA GLY A 215 -4.54 2.96 -15.97
C GLY A 215 -5.31 1.65 -15.77
N ARG A 216 -4.66 0.57 -15.34
CA ARG A 216 -5.30 -0.73 -15.13
C ARG A 216 -6.09 -0.71 -13.83
N VAL A 217 -7.35 -1.13 -13.89
CA VAL A 217 -8.22 -1.29 -12.72
C VAL A 217 -8.12 -2.71 -12.17
N GLN A 218 -7.97 -2.82 -10.85
CA GLN A 218 -7.87 -4.08 -10.11
C GLN A 218 -8.86 -4.08 -8.94
N ILE A 219 -9.55 -5.21 -8.72
CA ILE A 219 -10.44 -5.40 -7.57
C ILE A 219 -9.60 -5.97 -6.42
N LEU A 220 -9.46 -5.20 -5.35
CA LEU A 220 -8.68 -5.57 -4.18
C LEU A 220 -9.52 -6.24 -3.09
N TYR A 221 -10.82 -5.89 -3.00
CA TYR A 221 -11.73 -6.52 -2.05
C TYR A 221 -13.15 -6.60 -2.60
N PRO A 222 -13.79 -7.79 -2.56
CA PRO A 222 -13.19 -9.08 -2.23
C PRO A 222 -12.22 -9.48 -3.35
N TRP A 223 -11.11 -10.14 -3.01
CA TRP A 223 -10.07 -10.48 -3.96
C TRP A 223 -10.64 -11.31 -5.12
N ALA A 224 -10.50 -10.82 -6.35
CA ALA A 224 -11.04 -11.43 -7.56
C ALA A 224 -12.56 -11.74 -7.53
N GLY A 225 -13.33 -11.08 -6.65
CA GLY A 225 -14.77 -11.30 -6.56
C GLY A 225 -15.55 -10.57 -7.65
N SER A 226 -16.70 -11.14 -8.03
CA SER A 226 -17.63 -10.52 -8.97
C SER A 226 -18.58 -9.51 -8.32
N THR A 227 -18.68 -9.51 -6.99
CA THR A 227 -19.55 -8.63 -6.20
C THR A 227 -18.80 -8.06 -4.99
N SER A 228 -19.30 -6.97 -4.41
CA SER A 228 -18.80 -6.41 -3.14
C SER A 228 -18.92 -7.43 -1.99
N GLY A 229 -17.92 -7.47 -1.12
CA GLY A 229 -17.87 -8.37 0.04
C GLY A 229 -18.44 -7.73 1.30
N PRO A 230 -18.72 -8.52 2.36
CA PRO A 230 -19.19 -7.99 3.64
C PRO A 230 -18.14 -7.09 4.29
N LEU A 231 -18.56 -5.98 4.90
CA LEU A 231 -17.64 -5.16 5.70
C LEU A 231 -17.14 -5.94 6.93
N PRO A 232 -15.85 -5.81 7.29
CA PRO A 232 -15.36 -6.35 8.56
C PRO A 232 -15.99 -5.58 9.75
N PRO A 233 -15.89 -6.11 10.98
CA PRO A 233 -16.27 -5.38 12.17
C PRO A 233 -15.58 -4.00 12.25
N PRO A 234 -16.23 -2.98 12.84
CA PRO A 234 -15.63 -1.65 12.98
C PRO A 234 -14.26 -1.70 13.65
N GLY A 235 -13.27 -1.03 13.05
CA GLY A 235 -11.88 -1.01 13.54
C GLY A 235 -11.01 -2.17 13.06
N GLU A 236 -11.60 -3.21 12.45
CA GLU A 236 -10.84 -4.31 11.87
C GLU A 236 -10.39 -4.00 10.44
N ALA A 237 -9.15 -4.42 10.13
CA ALA A 237 -8.62 -4.30 8.78
C ALA A 237 -9.24 -5.34 7.85
N LEU A 238 -9.31 -5.01 6.55
CA LEU A 238 -9.59 -6.01 5.52
C LEU A 238 -8.59 -7.17 5.57
N PRO A 239 -9.01 -8.38 5.17
CA PRO A 239 -8.12 -9.52 5.12
C PRO A 239 -6.97 -9.26 4.14
N GLY A 240 -5.74 -9.44 4.62
CA GLY A 240 -4.52 -9.30 3.83
C GLY A 240 -3.90 -7.90 3.79
N SER A 241 -2.94 -7.74 2.89
CA SER A 241 -2.31 -6.47 2.52
C SER A 241 -1.87 -6.58 1.07
N PHE A 242 -2.02 -5.51 0.30
CA PHE A 242 -1.61 -5.50 -1.10
C PHE A 242 -0.26 -4.78 -1.23
N GLY A 243 0.65 -5.38 -2.00
CA GLY A 243 1.96 -4.80 -2.28
C GLY A 243 1.90 -3.86 -3.47
N LEU A 244 2.62 -2.75 -3.39
CA LEU A 244 2.76 -1.82 -4.51
C LEU A 244 3.80 -2.36 -5.50
N ASP A 245 3.41 -2.44 -6.77
CA ASP A 245 4.30 -2.87 -7.85
C ASP A 245 5.34 -1.78 -8.23
N ALA A 246 6.15 -2.06 -9.24
CA ALA A 246 7.22 -1.17 -9.71
C ALA A 246 6.75 -0.02 -10.64
N VAL A 247 5.47 0.03 -11.03
CA VAL A 247 4.95 1.06 -11.94
C VAL A 247 4.84 2.37 -11.18
N LEU A 248 5.65 3.35 -11.55
CA LEU A 248 5.69 4.67 -10.90
C LEU A 248 4.57 5.58 -11.44
N GLY A 249 4.09 6.50 -10.60
CA GLY A 249 3.10 7.50 -10.98
C GLY A 249 1.95 7.62 -10.00
N ASP A 250 0.89 8.31 -10.44
CA ASP A 250 -0.30 8.55 -9.63
C ASP A 250 -1.23 7.33 -9.65
N GLU A 251 -1.69 6.95 -8.48
CA GLU A 251 -2.65 5.86 -8.31
C GLU A 251 -3.88 6.32 -7.54
N VAL A 252 -4.98 5.65 -7.81
CA VAL A 252 -6.29 5.98 -7.24
C VAL A 252 -6.89 4.74 -6.61
N LEU A 253 -7.11 4.79 -5.31
CA LEU A 253 -7.81 3.75 -4.56
C LEU A 253 -9.23 4.25 -4.25
N VAL A 254 -10.23 3.44 -4.56
CA VAL A 254 -11.64 3.73 -4.33
C VAL A 254 -12.28 2.63 -3.49
N GLY A 255 -12.94 3.03 -2.41
CA GLY A 255 -13.86 2.18 -1.65
C GLY A 255 -15.30 2.58 -1.94
N LEU A 256 -16.14 1.62 -2.35
CA LEU A 256 -17.59 1.80 -2.49
C LEU A 256 -18.29 1.01 -1.39
N ALA A 257 -18.86 1.72 -0.40
CA ALA A 257 -19.57 1.10 0.72
C ALA A 257 -21.09 1.17 0.50
N SER A 258 -21.79 0.05 0.68
CA SER A 258 -23.22 -0.07 0.36
C SER A 258 -23.99 -0.95 1.35
N ASP A 259 -25.32 -0.84 1.34
CA ASP A 259 -26.20 -1.64 2.21
C ASP A 259 -26.47 -3.03 1.63
N ALA A 260 -26.36 -3.18 0.30
CA ALA A 260 -26.57 -4.41 -0.45
C ALA A 260 -25.34 -4.75 -1.31
N PRO A 261 -25.16 -6.03 -1.71
CA PRO A 261 -24.11 -6.41 -2.64
C PRO A 261 -24.21 -5.65 -3.96
N VAL A 262 -23.07 -5.21 -4.50
CA VAL A 262 -22.95 -4.49 -5.77
C VAL A 262 -22.09 -5.32 -6.73
N GLU A 263 -22.54 -5.46 -7.98
CA GLU A 263 -21.76 -6.09 -9.05
C GLU A 263 -20.50 -5.29 -9.38
N ALA A 264 -19.34 -5.94 -9.39
CA ALA A 264 -18.06 -5.28 -9.53
C ALA A 264 -17.79 -4.80 -10.97
N ALA A 265 -18.21 -5.56 -11.98
CA ALA A 265 -17.95 -5.26 -13.39
C ALA A 265 -18.43 -3.87 -13.84
N PRO A 266 -19.70 -3.45 -13.62
CA PRO A 266 -20.15 -2.11 -14.01
C PRO A 266 -19.41 -0.99 -13.25
N ILE A 267 -19.03 -1.24 -11.99
CA ILE A 267 -18.31 -0.28 -11.16
C ILE A 267 -16.86 -0.13 -11.63
N ALA A 268 -16.19 -1.23 -11.95
CA ALA A 268 -14.83 -1.22 -12.50
C ALA A 268 -14.80 -0.45 -13.83
N ALA A 269 -15.75 -0.71 -14.74
CA ALA A 269 -15.84 0.00 -16.00
C ALA A 269 -16.14 1.50 -15.82
N TRP A 270 -17.00 1.85 -14.87
CA TRP A 270 -17.22 3.26 -14.49
C TRP A 270 -15.94 3.90 -13.97
N PHE A 271 -15.24 3.23 -13.06
CA PHE A 271 -14.05 3.74 -12.40
C PHE A 271 -12.91 3.97 -13.40
N GLU A 272 -12.69 3.03 -14.31
CA GLU A 272 -11.70 3.14 -15.39
C GLU A 272 -11.87 4.42 -16.22
N ARG A 273 -13.11 4.78 -16.55
CA ARG A 273 -13.41 5.98 -17.36
C ARG A 273 -13.37 7.30 -16.57
N SER A 274 -13.55 7.25 -15.26
CA SER A 274 -13.82 8.45 -14.45
C SER A 274 -12.74 8.77 -13.42
N ALA A 275 -11.80 7.85 -13.16
CA ALA A 275 -10.79 7.97 -12.11
C ALA A 275 -10.03 9.30 -12.10
N ASP A 276 -9.69 9.86 -13.28
CA ASP A 276 -8.96 11.14 -13.38
C ASP A 276 -9.81 12.35 -12.96
N SER A 277 -11.13 12.23 -13.05
CA SER A 277 -12.09 13.29 -12.71
C SER A 277 -12.70 13.16 -11.30
N LEU A 278 -12.43 12.06 -10.60
CA LEU A 278 -13.01 11.81 -9.28
C LEU A 278 -12.47 12.79 -8.23
N SER A 279 -13.36 13.28 -7.39
CA SER A 279 -13.07 14.09 -6.22
C SER A 279 -13.71 13.45 -4.98
N PRO A 280 -13.32 13.83 -3.76
CA PRO A 280 -13.99 13.38 -2.54
C PRO A 280 -15.49 13.73 -2.47
N ALA A 281 -15.96 14.69 -3.28
CA ALA A 281 -17.36 15.10 -3.36
C ALA A 281 -18.13 14.42 -4.50
N SER A 282 -17.47 13.57 -5.30
CA SER A 282 -18.11 12.87 -6.41
C SER A 282 -19.17 11.91 -5.90
N ALA A 283 -20.36 11.94 -6.52
CA ALA A 283 -21.42 10.98 -6.20
C ALA A 283 -20.99 9.56 -6.54
N ALA A 284 -21.41 8.60 -5.72
CA ALA A 284 -21.24 7.19 -6.03
C ALA A 284 -22.05 6.80 -7.28
N PRO A 285 -21.55 5.88 -8.11
CA PRO A 285 -22.29 5.35 -9.27
C PRO A 285 -23.51 4.51 -8.88
N VAL A 286 -23.66 4.18 -7.59
CA VAL A 286 -24.75 3.40 -7.02
C VAL A 286 -25.53 4.28 -6.06
N THR A 287 -26.85 4.39 -6.28
CA THR A 287 -27.73 5.16 -5.41
C THR A 287 -27.66 4.64 -3.98
N GLY A 288 -27.42 5.55 -3.03
CA GLY A 288 -27.36 5.22 -1.61
C GLY A 288 -26.05 4.55 -1.17
N ALA A 289 -25.05 4.40 -2.04
CA ALA A 289 -23.70 3.99 -1.64
C ALA A 289 -22.83 5.21 -1.31
N ASP A 290 -21.85 5.01 -0.45
CA ASP A 290 -20.82 6.01 -0.14
C ASP A 290 -19.55 5.71 -0.93
N LEU A 291 -18.93 6.77 -1.45
CA LEU A 291 -17.67 6.70 -2.20
C LEU A 291 -16.53 7.26 -1.35
N VAL A 292 -15.49 6.46 -1.13
CA VAL A 292 -14.26 6.88 -0.46
C VAL A 292 -13.13 6.88 -1.47
N LEU A 293 -12.37 7.98 -1.54
CA LEU A 293 -11.29 8.18 -2.49
C LEU A 293 -9.97 8.42 -1.75
N VAL A 294 -8.96 7.62 -2.08
CA VAL A 294 -7.57 7.84 -1.63
C VAL A 294 -6.68 7.95 -2.86
N ARG A 295 -5.98 9.08 -2.98
CA ARG A 295 -4.97 9.29 -4.02
C ARG A 295 -3.59 9.26 -3.40
N TYR A 296 -2.64 8.67 -4.10
CA TYR A 296 -1.24 8.67 -3.71
C TYR A 296 -0.35 8.61 -4.95
N THR A 297 0.91 9.03 -4.79
CA THR A 297 1.91 8.98 -5.85
C THR A 297 3.00 8.00 -5.45
N LYS A 298 3.30 7.06 -6.35
CA LYS A 298 4.40 6.12 -6.23
C LYS A 298 5.65 6.70 -6.87
N VAL A 299 6.70 6.86 -6.08
CA VAL A 299 7.99 7.42 -6.52
C VAL A 299 9.10 6.38 -6.42
N LYS A 300 10.22 6.66 -7.07
CA LYS A 300 11.44 5.86 -6.91
C LYS A 300 11.98 6.04 -5.48
N PRO A 301 12.39 4.96 -4.79
CA PRO A 301 13.00 5.03 -3.45
C PRO A 301 14.31 5.83 -3.42
#